data_AF-A0A8G3CU92-F1
#
_entry.id   AF-A0A8G3CU92-F1
#
_cell.length_a   1.000
_cell.length_b   1.000
_cell.length_c   1.000
_cell.angle_alpha   90.00
_cell.angle_beta   90.00
_cell.angle_gamma   90.00
#
_symmetry.space_group_name_H-M   'P 1'
#
loop_
_entity.id
_entity.type
_entity.pdbx_description
1 polymer ?
#
loop_
_entity_poly.entity_id
_entity_poly.type
_entity_poly.pdbx_seq_one_letter_code
_entity_poly.pdbx_strand_id
1 'polypeptide(L)'
;MPEALQIASLILHCRPERMPAVKANLALLDGLEIYQESPQGKLILVLEAEREEQILDTLGQLQNLPGVLNAVLVYHEILHDDDSNDAAAMTDRAIPCSPEETIDEPHPS
;
A
#
# COMPACT_ATOMS: atom_id res chain seq x y z
N MET A 1 6.47 -25.90 7.93
CA MET A 1 5.35 -25.36 7.16
C MET A 1 5.27 -23.90 7.54
N PRO A 2 5.37 -22.92 6.63
CA PRO A 2 5.08 -21.55 6.98
C PRO A 2 3.59 -21.46 7.31
N GLU A 3 3.25 -21.22 8.58
CA GLU A 3 1.87 -21.16 9.06
C GLU A 3 1.20 -19.80 8.75
N ALA A 4 1.94 -18.87 8.14
CA ALA A 4 1.44 -17.56 7.74
C ALA A 4 2.13 -17.06 6.45
N LEU A 5 1.35 -16.63 5.46
CA LEU A 5 1.79 -15.90 4.27
C LEU A 5 1.41 -14.42 4.42
N GLN A 6 2.30 -13.52 4.05
CA GLN A 6 2.09 -12.09 4.14
C GLN A 6 2.05 -11.49 2.74
N ILE A 7 0.93 -10.83 2.41
CA ILE A 7 0.75 -10.15 1.13
C ILE A 7 0.76 -8.65 1.37
N ALA A 8 1.67 -7.96 0.69
CA ALA A 8 1.86 -6.52 0.78
C ALA A 8 1.70 -5.85 -0.57
N SER A 9 0.92 -4.76 -0.61
CA SER A 9 0.84 -3.91 -1.81
C SER A 9 1.67 -2.65 -1.59
N LEU A 10 2.55 -2.35 -2.54
CA LEU A 10 3.47 -1.22 -2.49
C LEU A 10 3.28 -0.33 -3.72
N ILE A 11 3.42 0.98 -3.52
CA ILE A 11 3.49 1.94 -4.61
C ILE A 11 4.91 2.48 -4.66
N LEU A 12 5.54 2.30 -5.82
CA LEU A 12 6.86 2.82 -6.11
C LEU A 12 6.74 3.97 -7.10
N HIS A 13 7.33 5.10 -6.75
CA HIS A 13 7.46 6.25 -7.62
C HIS A 13 8.94 6.39 -7.98
N CYS A 14 9.24 6.31 -9.26
CA CYS A 14 10.57 6.46 -9.81
C CYS A 14 10.59 7.49 -10.93
N ARG A 15 11.78 7.90 -11.36
CA ARG A 15 11.91 8.76 -12.55
C ARG A 15 11.57 7.94 -13.80
N PRO A 16 10.70 8.42 -14.69
CA PRO A 16 10.31 7.70 -15.90
C PRO A 16 11.53 7.36 -16.79
N GLU A 17 12.54 8.23 -16.81
CA GLU A 17 13.81 8.03 -17.52
C GLU A 17 14.60 6.80 -17.01
N ARG A 18 14.43 6.45 -15.74
CA ARG A 18 15.11 5.31 -15.08
C ARG A 18 14.18 4.13 -14.84
N MET A 19 12.90 4.24 -15.19
CA MET A 19 11.91 3.18 -15.05
C MET A 19 12.34 1.82 -15.64
N PRO A 20 12.92 1.74 -16.87
CA PRO A 20 13.39 0.45 -17.39
C PRO A 20 14.51 -0.17 -16.54
N ALA A 21 15.42 0.64 -16.01
CA ALA A 21 16.48 0.17 -15.12
C ALA A 21 15.91 -0.28 -13.77
N VAL A 22 14.95 0.47 -13.21
CA VAL A 22 14.26 0.07 -11.98
C VAL A 22 13.56 -1.26 -12.19
N LYS A 23 12.75 -1.42 -13.24
CA LYS A 23 12.08 -2.69 -13.58
C LYS A 23 13.05 -3.87 -13.70
N ALA A 24 14.21 -3.65 -14.30
CA ALA A 24 15.24 -4.70 -14.39
C ALA A 24 15.77 -5.12 -13.00
N ASN A 25 15.87 -4.19 -12.04
CA ASN A 25 16.23 -4.53 -10.66
C ASN A 25 15.06 -5.21 -9.93
N LEU A 26 13.82 -4.75 -10.15
CA LEU A 26 12.64 -5.37 -9.54
C LEU A 26 12.49 -6.84 -9.97
N ALA A 27 12.80 -7.15 -11.22
CA ALA A 27 12.77 -8.53 -11.74
C ALA A 27 13.83 -9.47 -11.11
N LEU A 28 14.78 -8.93 -10.33
CA LEU A 28 15.76 -9.72 -9.58
C LEU A 28 15.32 -9.98 -8.14
N LEU A 29 14.24 -9.33 -7.68
CA LEU A 29 13.71 -9.50 -6.33
C LEU A 29 12.69 -10.66 -6.34
N ASP A 30 12.96 -11.68 -5.52
CA ASP A 30 12.04 -12.80 -5.34
C ASP A 30 10.75 -12.36 -4.62
N GLY A 31 9.61 -12.88 -5.08
CA GLY A 31 8.30 -12.61 -4.49
C GLY A 31 7.69 -11.24 -4.83
N LEU A 32 8.33 -10.45 -5.69
CA LEU A 32 7.84 -9.12 -6.09
C LEU A 32 7.29 -9.13 -7.51
N GLU A 33 6.00 -8.81 -7.66
CA GLU A 33 5.33 -8.69 -8.95
C GLU A 33 4.90 -7.26 -9.25
N ILE A 34 5.00 -6.86 -10.53
CA ILE A 34 4.55 -5.56 -11.01
C ILE A 34 3.10 -5.69 -11.48
N TYR A 35 2.16 -5.20 -10.67
CA TYR A 35 0.74 -5.23 -11.00
C TYR A 35 0.38 -4.20 -12.07
N GLN A 36 0.92 -2.98 -11.95
CA GLN A 36 0.63 -1.90 -12.88
C GLN A 36 1.79 -0.93 -13.00
N GLU A 37 1.95 -0.32 -14.18
CA GLU A 37 2.90 0.75 -14.42
C GLU A 37 2.24 1.94 -15.11
N SER A 38 2.80 3.12 -14.85
CA SER A 38 2.36 4.37 -15.42
C SER A 38 3.54 5.05 -16.14
N PRO A 39 3.32 5.65 -17.32
CA PRO A 39 4.37 6.41 -18.01
C PRO A 39 4.87 7.62 -17.21
N GLN A 40 4.15 8.02 -16.15
CA GLN A 40 4.59 9.05 -15.21
C GLN A 40 5.64 8.57 -14.18
N GLY A 41 6.05 7.29 -14.22
CA GLY A 41 7.03 6.73 -13.30
C GLY A 41 6.43 6.14 -12.02
N LYS A 42 5.12 5.90 -11.97
CA LYS A 42 4.46 5.19 -10.87
C LYS A 42 4.32 3.71 -11.20
N LEU A 43 4.67 2.85 -10.25
CA LEU A 43 4.50 1.41 -10.32
C LEU A 43 3.73 0.91 -9.11
N ILE A 44 2.78 0.02 -9.34
CA ILE A 44 2.07 -0.73 -8.31
C ILE A 44 2.72 -2.11 -8.26
N LEU A 45 3.18 -2.48 -7.08
CA LEU A 45 3.91 -3.71 -6.82
C LEU A 45 3.13 -4.53 -5.78
N VAL A 46 3.15 -5.84 -5.94
CA VAL A 46 2.64 -6.80 -4.97
C VAL A 46 3.81 -7.65 -4.50
N LEU A 47 3.97 -7.78 -3.20
CA LEU A 47 5.02 -8.56 -2.56
C LEU A 47 4.40 -9.67 -1.73
N GLU A 48 4.85 -10.88 -1.95
CA GLU A 48 4.51 -12.05 -1.15
C GLU A 48 5.72 -12.44 -0.30
N ALA A 49 5.50 -12.59 1.00
CA ALA A 49 6.56 -12.89 1.96
C ALA A 49 6.06 -13.87 3.02
N GLU A 50 6.95 -14.67 3.60
CA GLU A 50 6.61 -15.54 4.73
C GLU A 50 6.72 -14.78 6.07
N ARG A 51 7.44 -13.64 6.08
CA ARG A 51 7.74 -12.87 7.30
C ARG A 51 7.76 -11.36 7.05
N GLU A 52 7.38 -10.60 8.07
CA GLU A 52 7.26 -9.13 8.01
C GLU A 52 8.61 -8.46 7.74
N GLU A 53 9.68 -9.04 8.29
CA GLU A 53 11.05 -8.60 8.04
C GLU A 53 11.39 -8.57 6.54
N GLN A 54 10.86 -9.49 5.73
CA GLN A 54 11.13 -9.52 4.28
C GLN A 54 10.44 -8.36 3.55
N ILE A 55 9.25 -7.96 4.01
CA ILE A 55 8.52 -6.81 3.45
C ILE A 55 9.30 -5.54 3.75
N LEU A 56 9.75 -5.36 4.99
CA LEU A 56 10.52 -4.20 5.41
C LEU A 56 11.88 -4.14 4.71
N ASP A 57 12.58 -5.27 4.57
CA ASP A 57 13.86 -5.35 3.88
C ASP A 57 13.72 -5.00 2.39
N THR A 58 12.73 -5.60 1.72
CA THR A 58 12.40 -5.29 0.31
C THR A 58 12.05 -3.81 0.15
N LEU A 59 11.20 -3.25 1.02
CA LEU A 59 10.87 -1.83 1.01
C LEU A 59 12.12 -0.95 1.18
N GLY A 60 13.06 -1.34 2.04
CA GLY A 60 14.35 -0.68 2.20
C GLY A 60 15.22 -0.76 0.94
N GLN A 61 15.29 -1.94 0.30
CA GLN A 61 16.00 -2.12 -0.97
C GLN A 61 15.41 -1.24 -2.07
N LEU A 62 14.08 -1.20 -2.19
CA LEU A 62 13.36 -0.37 -3.15
C LEU A 62 13.66 1.12 -2.97
N GLN A 63 13.67 1.62 -1.73
CA GLN A 63 14.02 3.02 -1.44
C GLN A 63 15.47 3.36 -1.81
N ASN A 64 16.37 2.38 -1.72
CA ASN A 64 17.78 2.55 -2.08
C ASN A 64 18.05 2.39 -3.58
N LEU A 65 17.07 1.95 -4.38
CA LEU A 65 17.29 1.76 -5.82
C LEU A 65 17.53 3.11 -6.53
N PRO A 66 18.54 3.18 -7.39
CA PRO A 66 18.93 4.43 -8.00
C PRO A 66 17.90 4.84 -9.06
N GLY A 67 17.21 5.96 -8.81
CA GLY A 67 16.11 6.46 -9.65
C GLY A 67 14.73 6.33 -9.02
N VAL A 68 14.63 5.66 -7.87
CA VAL A 68 13.42 5.69 -7.03
C VAL A 68 13.36 7.03 -6.30
N LEU A 69 12.18 7.64 -6.33
CA LEU A 69 11.85 8.89 -5.66
C LEU A 69 11.14 8.61 -4.34
N ASN A 70 10.27 7.60 -4.33
CA ASN A 70 9.52 7.19 -3.17
C ASN A 70 9.07 5.73 -3.29
N ALA A 71 9.00 5.01 -2.19
CA ALA A 71 8.37 3.70 -2.12
C ALA A 71 7.53 3.64 -0.84
N VAL A 72 6.26 3.28 -0.97
CA VAL A 72 5.28 3.33 0.12
C VAL A 72 4.53 2.01 0.19
N LEU A 73 4.43 1.44 1.38
CA LEU A 73 3.56 0.31 1.68
C LEU A 73 2.11 0.82 1.86
N VAL A 74 1.18 0.29 1.07
CA VAL A 74 -0.23 0.70 1.07
C VAL A 74 -1.10 -0.29 1.82
N TYR A 75 -0.80 -1.58 1.73
CA TYR A 75 -1.58 -2.65 2.32
C TYR A 75 -0.67 -3.76 2.84
N HIS A 76 -1.07 -4.40 3.94
CA HIS A 76 -0.42 -5.57 4.52
C HIS A 76 -1.50 -6.48 5.13
N GLU A 77 -1.54 -7.74 4.70
CA GLU A 77 -2.43 -8.78 5.21
C GLU A 77 -1.64 -10.06 5.53
N ILE A 78 -2.02 -10.74 6.61
CA ILE A 78 -1.40 -11.99 7.07
C ILE A 78 -2.44 -13.09 6.90
N LEU A 79 -2.21 -14.00 5.95
CA LEU A 79 -3.04 -15.17 5.72
C LEU A 79 -2.49 -16.34 6.55
N HIS A 80 -3.31 -16.89 7.44
CA HIS A 80 -3.02 -18.15 8.13
C HIS A 80 -3.76 -19.29 7.45
N ASP A 81 -3.16 -20.49 7.38
CA ASP A 81 -3.77 -21.69 6.78
C ASP A 81 -5.01 -22.18 7.55
N ASP A 82 -5.21 -21.69 8.79
CA ASP A 82 -6.35 -22.00 9.66
C ASP A 82 -7.42 -20.88 9.61
N ASP A 83 -7.91 -20.50 8.42
CA ASP A 83 -9.05 -19.59 8.32
C ASP A 83 -10.37 -20.38 8.46
N SER A 84 -10.72 -20.66 9.70
CA SER A 84 -12.08 -20.99 10.13
C SER A 84 -12.55 -20.03 11.21
N ASN A 85 -12.39 -18.69 11.07
CA ASN A 85 -13.14 -17.76 11.95
C ASN A 85 -13.14 -16.26 11.53
N ASP A 86 -14.32 -15.78 11.14
CA ASP A 86 -14.93 -14.47 11.51
C ASP A 86 -14.30 -13.14 11.01
N ALA A 87 -14.62 -12.77 9.76
CA ALA A 87 -14.54 -11.39 9.27
C ALA A 87 -15.94 -10.76 9.15
N ALA A 88 -16.55 -10.42 10.29
CA ALA A 88 -17.51 -9.31 10.36
C ALA A 88 -17.21 -8.45 11.60
N ALA A 89 -15.98 -7.91 11.64
CA ALA A 89 -15.59 -6.90 12.61
C ALA A 89 -16.44 -5.62 12.43
N MET A 90 -17.38 -5.49 13.35
CA MET A 90 -18.08 -4.29 13.77
C MET A 90 -17.11 -3.09 13.89
N THR A 91 -17.12 -2.18 12.91
CA THR A 91 -16.59 -0.82 13.09
C THR A 91 -17.75 0.07 13.53
N ASP A 92 -17.91 0.18 14.85
CA ASP A 92 -18.43 1.36 15.49
C ASP A 92 -17.37 2.46 15.36
N ARG A 93 -17.69 3.52 14.61
CA ARG A 93 -16.98 4.79 14.75
C ARG A 93 -17.93 5.93 14.47
N ALA A 94 -18.50 6.41 15.57
CA ALA A 94 -19.17 7.69 15.67
C ALA A 94 -18.40 8.80 14.92
N ILE A 95 -19.12 9.50 14.04
CA ILE A 95 -18.79 10.88 13.71
C ILE A 95 -19.68 11.73 14.61
N PRO A 96 -19.17 12.31 15.72
CA PRO A 96 -19.88 13.39 16.36
C PRO A 96 -19.72 14.62 15.46
N CYS A 97 -20.74 14.92 14.64
CA CYS A 97 -20.88 16.25 14.05
C CYS A 97 -21.07 17.25 15.19
N SER A 98 -19.98 17.87 15.60
CA SER A 98 -19.97 19.03 16.49
C SER A 98 -20.15 20.33 15.66
N PRO A 99 -20.58 21.42 16.30
CA PRO A 99 -21.48 22.44 15.76
C PRO A 99 -20.76 23.72 15.29
N GLU A 100 -21.41 24.54 14.46
CA GLU A 100 -21.30 26.02 14.33
C GLU A 100 -22.15 26.45 13.11
N GLU A 101 -23.34 27.04 13.29
CA GLU A 101 -23.69 28.46 13.51
C GLU A 101 -23.73 29.33 12.24
N THR A 102 -24.67 30.31 12.24
CA THR A 102 -24.90 31.40 11.26
C THR A 102 -25.81 30.96 10.10
N ILE A 103 -26.91 31.63 9.73
CA ILE A 103 -27.17 33.06 9.52
C ILE A 103 -28.71 33.20 9.34
N ASP A 104 -29.38 34.01 10.14
CA ASP A 104 -29.94 35.32 9.78
C ASP A 104 -31.21 35.29 8.90
N GLU A 105 -32.22 35.99 9.41
CA GLU A 105 -33.56 36.27 8.88
C GLU A 105 -33.54 36.82 7.42
N PRO A 106 -34.67 36.79 6.67
CA PRO A 106 -35.69 37.83 6.87
C PRO A 106 -37.15 37.44 6.59
N HIS A 107 -38.05 38.18 7.27
CA HIS A 107 -39.46 38.46 6.93
C HIS A 107 -39.68 38.75 5.42
N PRO A 108 -40.88 38.57 4.80
CA PRO A 108 -42.15 39.26 5.18
C PRO A 108 -43.42 38.38 4.89
N SER A 109 -44.70 38.74 5.02
CA SER A 109 -45.50 39.92 5.36
C SER A 109 -46.85 39.43 5.94
#